data_AF-A0A9D1JP14-F1
#
_entry.id   AF-A0A9D1JP14-F1
#
_cell.length_a   1.000
_cell.length_b   1.000
_cell.length_c   1.000
_cell.angle_alpha   90.00
_cell.angle_beta   90.00
_cell.angle_gamma   90.00
#
_symmetry.space_group_name_H-M   'P 1'
#
loop_
_entity.id
_entity.type
_entity.pdbx_description
1 polymer ?
#
loop_
_entity_poly.entity_id
_entity_poly.type
_entity_poly.pdbx_seq_one_letter_code
_entity_poly.pdbx_strand_id
1 'polypeptide(L)'
;MKRLILVLSLLLTTNSVFAYNYSGIVKNSLNVNQKVNYSPETMEWHRNVNPSNINFTKQMTIGSGSYTEFVNDSHYYDTNTTYEFFDGNKLLGHNMHLLKFFELDFDKKITQRELTPDELKVLFPDVEIVYISKFKNNKIVLRKPKNVKRTYLLINDTDKDFYKYSFENHDNQTELIKGLFEIDKPQKLIFSHFGSRDKLFPILTIIVKNSLFAK
;
A
#
# COMPACT_ATOMS: atom_id res chain seq x y z
N MET A 1 -4.74 -48.23 -11.94
CA MET A 1 -5.24 -47.52 -10.74
C MET A 1 -4.16 -46.78 -9.95
N LYS A 2 -3.02 -47.40 -9.59
CA LYS A 2 -1.94 -46.71 -8.83
C LYS A 2 -1.36 -45.46 -9.51
N ARG A 3 -1.26 -45.44 -10.85
CA ARG A 3 -0.78 -44.26 -11.62
C ARG A 3 -1.80 -43.11 -11.70
N LEU A 4 -3.10 -43.39 -11.57
CA LEU A 4 -4.15 -42.37 -11.60
C LEU A 4 -4.24 -41.61 -10.26
N ILE A 5 -4.02 -42.33 -9.15
CA ILE A 5 -3.95 -41.75 -7.80
C ILE A 5 -2.75 -40.81 -7.67
N LEU A 6 -1.62 -41.14 -8.31
CA LEU A 6 -0.41 -40.31 -8.29
C LEU A 6 -0.58 -38.98 -9.05
N VAL A 7 -1.32 -39.00 -10.16
CA VAL A 7 -1.65 -37.78 -10.93
C VAL A 7 -2.68 -36.92 -10.19
N LEU A 8 -3.67 -37.54 -9.53
CA LEU A 8 -4.63 -36.82 -8.67
C LEU A 8 -3.95 -36.20 -7.44
N SER A 9 -2.95 -36.87 -6.85
CA SER A 9 -2.15 -36.31 -5.75
C SER A 9 -1.21 -35.19 -6.21
N LEU A 10 -0.74 -35.20 -7.45
CA LEU A 10 0.11 -34.14 -8.01
C LEU A 10 -0.69 -32.89 -8.41
N LEU A 11 -1.97 -33.05 -8.75
CA LEU A 11 -2.89 -31.93 -9.01
C LEU A 11 -3.34 -31.21 -7.73
N LEU A 12 -3.31 -31.89 -6.58
CA LEU A 12 -3.62 -31.30 -5.27
C LEU A 12 -2.46 -30.49 -4.65
N THR A 13 -1.26 -30.51 -5.23
CA THR A 13 -0.08 -29.80 -4.70
C THR A 13 0.18 -28.42 -5.32
N THR A 14 -0.75 -27.87 -6.11
CA THR A 14 -0.63 -26.52 -6.67
C THR A 14 -1.48 -25.48 -5.94
N ASN A 15 -1.63 -25.60 -4.61
CA ASN A 15 -1.86 -24.40 -3.81
C ASN A 15 -0.52 -23.70 -3.63
N SER A 16 0.00 -23.15 -4.72
CA SER A 16 1.08 -22.19 -4.64
C SER A 16 0.60 -21.07 -3.71
N VAL A 17 1.25 -20.96 -2.55
CA VAL A 17 1.01 -19.91 -1.56
C VAL A 17 1.55 -18.62 -2.16
N PHE A 18 0.87 -18.09 -3.17
CA PHE A 18 1.18 -16.75 -3.65
C PHE A 18 0.58 -15.76 -2.64
N ALA A 19 1.43 -14.84 -2.20
CA ALA A 19 1.01 -13.64 -1.50
C ALA A 19 0.08 -12.80 -2.40
N TYR A 20 -0.60 -11.81 -1.82
CA TYR A 20 -1.51 -10.96 -2.56
C TYR A 20 -0.88 -10.43 -3.85
N ASN A 21 -1.60 -10.57 -4.95
CA ASN A 21 -1.13 -10.18 -6.26
C ASN A 21 -1.55 -8.74 -6.57
N TYR A 22 -0.68 -7.78 -6.29
CA TYR A 22 -0.90 -6.38 -6.64
C TYR A 22 -1.27 -6.21 -8.12
N SER A 23 -2.18 -5.27 -8.40
CA SER A 23 -2.54 -4.89 -9.76
C SER A 23 -1.31 -4.41 -10.54
N GLY A 24 -1.35 -4.54 -11.87
CA GLY A 24 -0.28 -4.05 -12.74
C GLY A 24 0.02 -2.55 -12.54
N ILE A 25 -1.01 -1.78 -12.16
CA ILE A 25 -0.91 -0.36 -11.81
C ILE A 25 0.04 -0.17 -10.63
N VAL A 26 -0.24 -0.81 -9.48
CA VAL A 26 0.57 -0.65 -8.27
C VAL A 26 1.98 -1.18 -8.48
N LYS A 27 2.15 -2.31 -9.16
CA LYS A 27 3.48 -2.88 -9.45
C LYS A 27 4.33 -2.02 -10.38
N ASN A 28 3.71 -1.18 -11.21
CA ASN A 28 4.40 -0.29 -12.12
C ASN A 28 4.87 0.97 -11.37
N SER A 29 5.71 0.79 -10.36
CA SER A 29 6.20 1.91 -9.55
C SER A 29 7.25 2.76 -10.25
N LEU A 30 7.52 3.93 -9.68
CA LEU A 30 8.67 4.75 -10.01
C LEU A 30 9.89 4.29 -9.23
N ASN A 31 10.97 3.99 -9.97
CA ASN A 31 12.26 3.68 -9.39
C ASN A 31 13.05 4.93 -9.03
N VAL A 32 13.98 4.82 -8.09
CA VAL A 32 14.94 5.90 -7.79
C VAL A 32 15.75 6.20 -9.05
N ASN A 33 16.05 7.49 -9.28
CA ASN A 33 16.68 8.05 -10.48
C ASN A 33 15.85 7.95 -11.77
N GLN A 34 14.61 7.46 -11.70
CA GLN A 34 13.71 7.50 -12.85
C GLN A 34 13.30 8.94 -13.14
N LYS A 35 13.37 9.30 -14.43
CA LYS A 35 12.87 10.58 -14.91
C LYS A 35 11.38 10.47 -15.19
N VAL A 36 10.66 11.53 -14.86
CA VAL A 36 9.25 11.75 -15.22
C VAL A 36 9.11 13.19 -15.68
N ASN A 37 7.99 13.50 -16.33
CA ASN A 37 7.65 14.87 -16.66
C ASN A 37 6.19 15.15 -16.38
N TYR A 38 5.92 16.42 -16.13
CA TYR A 38 4.59 16.95 -15.90
C TYR A 38 4.28 17.99 -16.97
N SER A 39 3.12 17.86 -17.60
CA SER A 39 2.56 18.79 -18.57
C SER A 39 1.65 19.78 -17.85
N PRO A 40 2.03 21.06 -17.71
CA PRO A 40 1.15 22.07 -17.11
C PRO A 40 -0.10 22.36 -17.95
N GLU A 41 -0.05 22.09 -19.26
CA GLU A 41 -1.17 22.32 -20.18
C GLU A 41 -2.28 21.28 -19.99
N THR A 42 -1.90 20.00 -19.88
CA THR A 42 -2.86 18.89 -19.76
C THR A 42 -3.07 18.41 -18.31
N MET A 43 -2.25 18.91 -17.37
CA MET A 43 -2.20 18.45 -15.98
C MET A 43 -1.90 16.96 -15.85
N GLU A 44 -0.99 16.47 -16.70
CA GLU A 44 -0.67 15.06 -16.83
C GLU A 44 0.78 14.75 -16.51
N TRP A 45 1.00 13.58 -15.92
CA TRP A 45 2.32 13.00 -15.71
C TRP A 45 2.64 11.97 -16.79
N HIS A 46 3.91 11.90 -17.17
CA HIS A 46 4.43 10.85 -18.05
C HIS A 46 5.83 10.38 -17.65
N ARG A 47 6.18 9.14 -18.03
CA ARG A 47 7.53 8.57 -17.78
C ARG A 47 8.59 9.03 -18.79
N ASN A 48 8.17 9.48 -19.97
CA ASN A 48 9.10 9.79 -21.06
C ASN A 48 9.43 11.28 -21.06
N VAL A 49 10.69 11.62 -20.84
CA VAL A 49 11.20 13.00 -20.89
C VAL A 49 10.66 13.74 -22.12
N ASN A 50 10.08 14.91 -21.90
CA ASN A 50 9.62 15.80 -22.96
C ASN A 50 10.22 17.19 -22.69
N PRO A 51 11.02 17.76 -23.62
CA PRO A 51 11.65 19.07 -23.44
C PRO A 51 10.67 20.22 -23.22
N SER A 52 9.42 20.10 -23.70
CA SER A 52 8.39 21.13 -23.55
C SER A 52 7.69 21.09 -22.18
N ASN A 53 7.93 20.02 -21.41
CA ASN A 53 7.31 19.76 -20.12
C ASN A 53 8.31 19.97 -18.98
N ILE A 54 7.80 20.01 -17.74
CA ILE A 54 8.64 20.11 -16.55
C ILE A 54 9.18 18.72 -16.24
N ASN A 55 10.50 18.54 -16.29
CA ASN A 55 11.14 17.24 -16.13
C ASN A 55 11.69 17.07 -14.71
N PHE A 56 11.29 16.01 -14.03
CA PHE A 56 11.74 15.67 -12.69
C PHE A 56 12.54 14.38 -12.70
N THR A 57 13.48 14.26 -11.77
CA THR A 57 14.14 13.00 -11.42
C THR A 57 13.71 12.59 -10.03
N LYS A 58 13.19 11.36 -9.88
CA LYS A 58 12.85 10.81 -8.58
C LYS A 58 14.10 10.55 -7.74
N GLN A 59 14.10 11.01 -6.50
CA GLN A 59 15.08 10.69 -5.48
C GLN A 59 14.38 10.33 -4.17
N MET A 60 15.13 9.81 -3.21
CA MET A 60 14.66 9.59 -1.85
C MET A 60 15.39 10.56 -0.92
N THR A 61 14.68 11.14 0.05
CA THR A 61 15.28 11.96 1.10
C THR A 61 16.41 11.20 1.79
N ILE A 62 17.53 11.88 2.06
CA ILE A 62 18.62 11.31 2.87
C ILE A 62 18.17 11.30 4.34
N GLY A 63 17.84 10.12 4.87
CA GLY A 63 17.39 9.97 6.26
C GLY A 63 16.59 8.68 6.50
N SER A 64 15.97 8.58 7.68
CA SER A 64 15.20 7.39 8.08
C SER A 64 13.73 7.39 7.64
N GLY A 65 13.27 8.49 7.05
CA GLY A 65 11.87 8.67 6.62
C GLY A 65 11.51 8.01 5.29
N SER A 66 12.50 7.78 4.42
CA SER A 66 12.29 7.22 3.07
C SER A 66 11.18 7.95 2.30
N TYR A 67 11.10 9.27 2.43
CA TYR A 67 10.20 10.09 1.61
C TYR A 67 10.78 10.26 0.21
N THR A 68 9.91 10.41 -0.77
CA THR A 68 10.27 10.71 -2.15
C THR A 68 10.41 12.23 -2.33
N GLU A 69 11.42 12.62 -3.11
CA GLU A 69 11.58 13.97 -3.62
C GLU A 69 11.68 13.92 -5.14
N PHE A 70 11.13 14.93 -5.79
CA PHE A 70 11.34 15.19 -7.20
C PHE A 70 12.34 16.32 -7.38
N VAL A 71 13.33 16.09 -8.24
CA VAL A 71 14.40 17.06 -8.51
C VAL A 71 14.26 17.62 -9.91
N ASN A 72 14.17 18.94 -10.04
CA ASN A 72 14.20 19.67 -11.30
C ASN A 72 15.14 20.87 -11.17
N ASP A 73 16.14 20.99 -12.05
CA ASP A 73 17.14 22.07 -12.05
C ASP A 73 17.74 22.41 -10.67
N SER A 74 18.20 21.37 -9.95
CA SER A 74 18.73 21.45 -8.58
C SER A 74 17.75 21.90 -7.48
N HIS A 75 16.48 22.10 -7.81
CA HIS A 75 15.42 22.32 -6.83
C HIS A 75 14.77 21.00 -6.43
N TYR A 76 14.50 20.85 -5.13
CA TYR A 76 13.88 19.68 -4.53
C TYR A 76 12.42 19.97 -4.21
N TYR A 77 11.55 19.05 -4.60
CA TYR A 77 10.12 19.13 -4.37
C TYR A 77 9.67 17.90 -3.58
N ASP A 78 9.30 18.11 -2.32
CA ASP A 78 8.78 17.06 -1.44
C ASP A 78 7.41 16.58 -1.94
N THR A 79 7.24 15.27 -2.08
CA THR A 79 5.97 14.67 -2.50
C THR A 79 5.10 14.23 -1.32
N ASN A 80 5.63 14.24 -0.10
CA ASN A 80 5.04 13.66 1.12
C ASN A 80 4.51 12.23 0.88
N THR A 81 5.18 11.48 0.02
CA THR A 81 4.88 10.08 -0.30
C THR A 81 6.14 9.26 -0.18
N THR A 82 5.99 7.95 -0.14
CA THR A 82 7.08 6.99 0.06
C THR A 82 7.15 5.92 -1.03
N TYR A 83 6.14 5.90 -1.90
CA TYR A 83 5.98 4.93 -2.97
C TYR A 83 5.01 5.50 -4.01
N GLU A 84 5.43 5.60 -5.27
CA GLU A 84 4.65 6.24 -6.33
C GLU A 84 4.54 5.33 -7.55
N PHE A 85 3.40 5.38 -8.23
CA PHE A 85 3.08 4.57 -9.40
C PHE A 85 2.09 5.32 -10.31
N PHE A 86 2.00 4.90 -11.57
CA PHE A 86 1.13 5.54 -12.55
C PHE A 86 -0.19 4.80 -12.68
N ASP A 87 -1.28 5.56 -12.77
CA ASP A 87 -2.57 5.11 -13.27
C ASP A 87 -2.93 5.95 -14.51
N GLY A 88 -2.70 5.38 -15.70
CA GLY A 88 -2.72 6.15 -16.94
C GLY A 88 -1.70 7.30 -16.91
N ASN A 89 -2.19 8.53 -17.10
CA ASN A 89 -1.41 9.77 -17.04
C ASN A 89 -1.44 10.46 -15.66
N LYS A 90 -2.00 9.79 -14.65
CA LYS A 90 -1.97 10.27 -13.27
C LYS A 90 -0.81 9.66 -12.51
N LEU A 91 -0.19 10.46 -11.66
CA LEU A 91 0.79 9.98 -10.70
C LEU A 91 0.12 9.83 -9.34
N LEU A 92 0.12 8.60 -8.83
CA LEU A 92 -0.41 8.27 -7.52
C LEU A 92 0.74 7.97 -6.56
N GLY A 93 0.54 8.27 -5.28
CA GLY A 93 1.52 8.04 -4.24
C GLY A 93 0.91 7.50 -2.96
N HIS A 94 1.61 6.57 -2.32
CA HIS A 94 1.30 6.04 -1.00
C HIS A 94 2.28 6.63 0.03
N ASN A 95 1.74 7.18 1.12
CA ASN A 95 2.52 7.55 2.29
C ASN A 95 2.37 6.46 3.34
N MET A 96 3.44 5.71 3.59
CA MET A 96 3.43 4.60 4.54
C MET A 96 3.29 5.05 6.00
N HIS A 97 3.63 6.29 6.33
CA HIS A 97 3.57 6.83 7.70
C HIS A 97 2.17 7.35 8.00
N LEU A 98 1.48 7.87 6.98
CA LEU A 98 0.09 8.27 7.12
C LEU A 98 -0.89 7.14 6.84
N LEU A 99 -0.48 6.05 6.17
CA LEU A 99 -1.36 5.00 5.63
C LEU A 99 -2.46 5.57 4.72
N LYS A 100 -2.04 6.48 3.84
CA LYS A 100 -2.91 7.20 2.90
C LYS A 100 -2.39 7.10 1.47
N PHE A 101 -3.27 7.39 0.52
CA PHE A 101 -2.95 7.47 -0.90
C PHE A 101 -3.36 8.84 -1.45
N PHE A 102 -2.56 9.34 -2.38
CA PHE A 102 -2.72 10.66 -2.95
C PHE A 102 -2.60 10.60 -4.48
N GLU A 103 -3.38 11.41 -5.18
CA GLU A 103 -3.04 11.86 -6.52
C GLU A 103 -2.09 13.06 -6.39
N LEU A 104 -0.98 13.02 -7.11
CA LEU A 104 0.04 14.05 -7.13
C LEU A 104 -0.11 14.94 -8.36
N ASP A 105 0.04 16.24 -8.15
CA ASP A 105 -0.01 17.25 -9.20
C ASP A 105 1.06 18.32 -8.95
N PHE A 106 1.28 19.25 -9.87
CA PHE A 106 2.31 20.29 -9.74
C PHE A 106 1.81 21.68 -10.11
N ASP A 107 1.90 22.60 -9.13
CA ASP A 107 1.77 24.05 -9.30
C ASP A 107 2.80 24.75 -8.41
N LYS A 108 3.98 25.06 -8.99
CA LYS A 108 5.18 25.60 -8.32
C LYS A 108 5.76 24.74 -7.20
N LYS A 109 5.00 23.79 -6.68
CA LYS A 109 5.31 22.75 -5.71
C LYS A 109 4.46 21.53 -6.05
N ILE A 110 4.86 20.37 -5.53
CA ILE A 110 4.00 19.19 -5.58
C ILE A 110 2.78 19.45 -4.69
N THR A 111 1.61 19.17 -5.23
CA THR A 111 0.33 19.20 -4.52
C THR A 111 -0.23 17.78 -4.44
N GLN A 112 -1.08 17.55 -3.44
CA GLN A 112 -1.63 16.24 -3.11
C GLN A 112 -3.14 16.35 -2.93
N ARG A 113 -3.85 15.41 -3.52
CA ARG A 113 -5.27 15.16 -3.23
C ARG A 113 -5.42 13.73 -2.70
N GLU A 114 -5.96 13.59 -1.50
CA GLU A 114 -6.23 12.25 -0.95
C GLU A 114 -7.23 11.50 -1.85
N LEU A 115 -6.93 10.22 -2.11
CA LEU A 115 -7.82 9.37 -2.90
C LEU A 115 -9.08 9.02 -2.13
N THR A 116 -10.21 9.04 -2.83
CA THR A 116 -11.51 8.70 -2.29
C THR A 116 -11.64 7.18 -2.06
N PRO A 117 -12.60 6.74 -1.22
CA PRO A 117 -12.87 5.31 -1.03
C PRO A 117 -13.16 4.55 -2.33
N ASP A 118 -13.82 5.17 -3.31
CA ASP A 118 -14.16 4.52 -4.57
C ASP A 118 -12.94 4.40 -5.49
N GLU A 119 -12.06 5.40 -5.52
CA GLU A 119 -10.76 5.30 -6.21
C GLU A 119 -9.89 4.20 -5.58
N LEU A 120 -9.87 4.08 -4.26
CA LEU A 120 -9.17 2.99 -3.58
C LEU A 120 -9.71 1.61 -3.93
N LYS A 121 -11.03 1.45 -4.10
CA LYS A 121 -11.62 0.19 -4.56
C LYS A 121 -11.21 -0.17 -5.99
N VAL A 122 -11.00 0.82 -6.86
CA VAL A 122 -10.50 0.57 -8.22
C VAL A 122 -9.06 0.06 -8.17
N LEU A 123 -8.22 0.62 -7.29
CA LEU A 123 -6.83 0.18 -7.12
C LEU A 123 -6.71 -1.20 -6.44
N PHE A 124 -7.63 -1.50 -5.52
CA PHE A 124 -7.61 -2.70 -4.68
C PHE A 124 -8.99 -3.40 -4.66
N PRO A 125 -9.47 -3.93 -5.80
CA PRO A 125 -10.84 -4.44 -5.92
C PRO A 125 -11.13 -5.67 -5.05
N ASP A 126 -10.10 -6.49 -4.80
CA ASP A 126 -10.23 -7.73 -4.01
C ASP A 126 -9.77 -7.57 -2.55
N VAL A 127 -9.65 -6.33 -2.07
CA VAL A 127 -9.15 -6.01 -0.74
C VAL A 127 -10.22 -5.37 0.11
N GLU A 128 -10.35 -5.84 1.34
CA GLU A 128 -11.25 -5.23 2.32
C GLU A 128 -10.57 -4.05 3.02
N ILE A 129 -11.08 -2.84 2.76
CA ILE A 129 -10.58 -1.62 3.41
C ILE A 129 -11.01 -1.59 4.87
N VAL A 130 -10.03 -1.38 5.76
CA VAL A 130 -10.23 -1.31 7.21
C VAL A 130 -9.76 0.05 7.70
N TYR A 131 -10.71 0.90 8.07
CA TYR A 131 -10.42 2.24 8.57
C TYR A 131 -9.91 2.22 10.02
N ILE A 132 -8.90 3.04 10.31
CA ILE A 132 -8.31 3.19 11.65
C ILE A 132 -9.36 3.64 12.69
N SER A 133 -10.31 4.49 12.32
CA SER A 133 -11.39 4.93 13.20
C SER A 133 -12.30 3.79 13.70
N LYS A 134 -12.31 2.63 13.04
CA LYS A 134 -13.13 1.46 13.43
C LYS A 134 -12.55 0.69 14.61
N PHE A 135 -11.30 0.95 14.98
CA PHE A 135 -10.69 0.33 16.15
C PHE A 135 -11.31 0.88 17.43
N LYS A 136 -11.86 -0.01 18.26
CA LYS A 136 -12.40 0.34 19.58
C LYS A 136 -11.40 -0.10 20.65
N ASN A 137 -10.94 0.84 21.47
CA ASN A 137 -9.88 0.58 22.46
C ASN A 137 -8.65 -0.09 21.83
N ASN A 138 -8.24 0.42 20.65
CA ASN A 138 -7.14 -0.09 19.83
C ASN A 138 -7.30 -1.55 19.37
N LYS A 139 -8.53 -2.08 19.32
CA LYS A 139 -8.83 -3.43 18.85
C LYS A 139 -9.88 -3.43 17.75
N ILE A 140 -9.75 -4.35 16.81
CA ILE A 140 -10.77 -4.63 15.81
C ILE A 140 -10.94 -6.15 15.63
N VAL A 141 -12.14 -6.57 15.25
CA VAL A 141 -12.43 -7.96 14.87
C VAL A 141 -12.84 -7.99 13.40
N LEU A 142 -12.05 -8.68 12.59
CA LEU A 142 -12.31 -8.88 11.16
C LEU A 142 -12.80 -10.31 10.91
N ARG A 143 -13.47 -10.52 9.78
CA ARG A 143 -14.13 -11.78 9.46
C ARG A 143 -13.73 -12.26 8.08
N LYS A 144 -13.37 -13.54 7.98
CA LYS A 144 -13.12 -14.22 6.70
C LYS A 144 -13.94 -15.50 6.55
N PRO A 145 -14.29 -15.92 5.33
CA PRO A 145 -14.88 -17.24 5.11
C PRO A 145 -13.90 -18.36 5.50
N LYS A 146 -14.41 -19.54 5.89
CA LYS A 146 -13.57 -20.70 6.22
C LYS A 146 -12.83 -21.18 4.97
N ASN A 147 -11.55 -21.53 5.10
CA ASN A 147 -10.68 -22.04 4.03
C ASN A 147 -10.46 -21.10 2.81
N VAL A 148 -10.81 -19.81 2.91
CA VAL A 148 -10.60 -18.81 1.85
C VAL A 148 -9.66 -17.72 2.33
N LYS A 149 -8.58 -17.43 1.60
CA LYS A 149 -7.70 -16.29 1.92
C LYS A 149 -8.47 -14.97 1.82
N ARG A 150 -8.15 -14.00 2.67
CA ARG A 150 -8.72 -12.65 2.59
C ARG A 150 -7.62 -11.62 2.80
N THR A 151 -7.59 -10.61 1.94
CA THR A 151 -6.66 -9.49 2.02
C THR A 151 -7.38 -8.28 2.59
N TYR A 152 -6.70 -7.58 3.48
CA TYR A 152 -7.18 -6.35 4.10
C TYR A 152 -6.15 -5.25 3.90
N LEU A 153 -6.61 -4.00 3.88
CA LEU A 153 -5.75 -2.83 3.82
C LEU A 153 -6.18 -1.83 4.90
N LEU A 154 -5.26 -1.51 5.80
CA LEU A 154 -5.44 -0.43 6.77
C LEU A 154 -5.37 0.92 6.06
N ILE A 155 -6.42 1.73 6.21
CA ILE A 155 -6.47 3.12 5.73
C ILE A 155 -6.72 4.04 6.92
N ASN A 156 -5.90 5.08 7.04
CA ASN A 156 -6.02 6.04 8.12
C ASN A 156 -6.97 7.19 7.76
N ASP A 157 -8.13 7.20 8.39
CA ASP A 157 -9.14 8.25 8.33
C ASP A 157 -9.10 9.16 9.58
N THR A 158 -7.94 9.23 10.24
CA THR A 158 -7.71 10.01 11.47
C THR A 158 -6.43 10.85 11.36
N ASP A 159 -6.18 11.71 12.35
CA ASP A 159 -4.96 12.53 12.43
C ASP A 159 -3.75 11.79 13.03
N LYS A 160 -3.82 10.47 13.16
CA LYS A 160 -2.73 9.66 13.72
C LYS A 160 -1.58 9.50 12.73
N ASP A 161 -0.36 9.41 13.26
CA ASP A 161 0.83 9.07 12.50
C ASP A 161 1.30 7.65 12.85
N PHE A 162 1.72 6.91 11.83
CA PHE A 162 2.15 5.50 11.87
C PHE A 162 3.61 5.34 11.43
N TYR A 163 4.43 6.37 11.59
CA TYR A 163 5.87 6.30 11.40
C TYR A 163 6.45 5.12 12.18
N LYS A 164 7.26 4.29 11.51
CA LYS A 164 7.87 3.06 12.05
C LYS A 164 6.89 2.01 12.61
N TYR A 165 5.60 2.09 12.31
CA TYR A 165 4.69 0.97 12.54
C TYR A 165 4.95 -0.16 11.54
N SER A 166 4.79 -1.39 12.01
CA SER A 166 4.81 -2.61 11.22
C SER A 166 3.97 -3.70 11.88
N PHE A 167 3.66 -4.76 11.13
CA PHE A 167 3.05 -5.97 11.69
C PHE A 167 4.11 -6.81 12.44
N GLU A 168 3.84 -7.14 13.69
CA GLU A 168 4.70 -8.05 14.45
C GLU A 168 4.47 -9.49 14.00
N ASN A 169 5.57 -10.23 13.80
CA ASN A 169 5.55 -11.66 13.48
C ASN A 169 4.67 -12.01 12.27
N HIS A 170 4.53 -11.08 11.31
CA HIS A 170 3.89 -11.36 10.03
C HIS A 170 4.99 -11.67 9.00
N ASP A 171 4.91 -12.86 8.40
CA ASP A 171 5.97 -13.43 7.59
C ASP A 171 6.25 -12.66 6.28
N ASN A 172 5.37 -11.74 5.88
CA ASN A 172 5.50 -10.96 4.65
C ASN A 172 6.08 -9.56 4.91
N GLN A 173 7.41 -9.46 4.92
CA GLN A 173 8.13 -8.17 4.98
C GLN A 173 8.29 -7.49 3.60
N THR A 174 7.73 -8.04 2.53
CA THR A 174 7.95 -7.60 1.14
C THR A 174 6.75 -6.85 0.53
N GLU A 175 5.79 -6.41 1.35
CA GLU A 175 4.61 -5.70 0.87
C GLU A 175 4.99 -4.29 0.37
N LEU A 176 4.56 -3.96 -0.85
CA LEU A 176 4.79 -2.65 -1.48
C LEU A 176 4.02 -1.53 -0.76
N ILE A 177 2.86 -1.88 -0.20
CA ILE A 177 1.94 -0.97 0.48
C ILE A 177 1.90 -1.33 1.96
N LYS A 178 2.24 -0.35 2.82
CA LYS A 178 2.16 -0.57 4.26
C LYS A 178 0.70 -0.62 4.70
N GLY A 179 0.40 -1.55 5.60
CA GLY A 179 -0.96 -1.77 6.12
C GLY A 179 -1.76 -2.78 5.30
N LEU A 180 -1.24 -3.27 4.17
CA LEU A 180 -1.79 -4.43 3.47
C LEU A 180 -1.33 -5.72 4.14
N PHE A 181 -2.26 -6.65 4.34
CA PHE A 181 -1.96 -7.96 4.91
C PHE A 181 -2.95 -9.02 4.42
N GLU A 182 -2.44 -10.22 4.14
CA GLU A 182 -3.24 -11.37 3.72
C GLU A 182 -3.39 -12.37 4.87
N ILE A 183 -4.60 -12.93 5.01
CA ILE A 183 -4.93 -13.86 6.08
C ILE A 183 -5.53 -15.14 5.53
N ASP A 184 -4.80 -16.24 5.76
CA ASP A 184 -5.16 -17.60 5.38
C ASP A 184 -5.97 -18.32 6.48
N LYS A 185 -5.60 -18.10 7.76
CA LYS A 185 -6.20 -18.70 8.95
C LYS A 185 -6.55 -17.65 10.00
N PRO A 186 -7.59 -17.90 10.83
CA PRO A 186 -7.89 -17.06 11.99
C PRO A 186 -6.65 -16.85 12.85
N GLN A 187 -6.33 -15.60 13.14
CA GLN A 187 -5.14 -15.24 13.89
C GLN A 187 -5.30 -13.85 14.51
N LYS A 188 -4.38 -13.54 15.41
CA LYS A 188 -4.23 -12.21 16.00
C LYS A 188 -2.99 -11.57 15.41
N LEU A 189 -3.15 -10.39 14.84
CA LEU A 189 -2.05 -9.55 14.38
C LEU A 189 -1.88 -8.37 15.33
N ILE A 190 -0.65 -7.92 15.44
CA ILE A 190 -0.28 -6.71 16.15
C ILE A 190 0.35 -5.76 15.15
N PHE A 191 -0.17 -4.54 15.07
CA PHE A 191 0.39 -3.45 14.28
C PHE A 191 0.83 -2.34 15.24
N SER A 192 2.14 -2.11 15.33
CA SER A 192 2.70 -1.22 16.34
C SER A 192 4.04 -0.62 15.92
N HIS A 193 4.41 0.49 16.55
CA HIS A 193 5.73 1.09 16.43
C HIS A 193 6.82 0.14 16.96
N PHE A 194 7.88 -0.08 16.18
CA PHE A 194 9.00 -0.91 16.61
C PHE A 194 9.63 -0.39 17.91
N GLY A 195 9.80 -1.27 18.91
CA GLY A 195 10.51 -0.96 20.15
C GLY A 195 9.80 -0.01 21.13
N SER A 196 8.53 0.38 20.88
CA SER A 196 7.77 1.24 21.78
C SER A 196 6.41 0.65 22.14
N ARG A 197 6.04 0.84 23.41
CA ARG A 197 4.75 0.43 24.00
C ARG A 197 4.08 1.60 24.74
N ASP A 198 4.53 2.82 24.47
CA ASP A 198 4.05 4.03 25.13
C ASP A 198 2.68 4.48 24.58
N LYS A 199 1.94 5.27 25.37
CA LYS A 199 0.63 5.83 25.05
C LYS A 199 0.61 6.67 23.77
N LEU A 200 1.75 7.30 23.43
CA LEU A 200 1.91 8.08 22.20
C LEU A 200 1.89 7.21 20.94
N PHE A 201 2.26 5.93 21.07
CA PHE A 201 2.29 4.95 19.98
C PHE A 201 1.42 3.74 20.34
N PRO A 202 0.08 3.89 20.33
CA PRO A 202 -0.82 2.83 20.72
C PRO A 202 -0.68 1.61 19.80
N ILE A 203 -0.66 0.44 20.41
CA ILE A 203 -0.67 -0.85 19.72
C ILE A 203 -2.05 -1.11 19.14
N LEU A 204 -2.14 -1.34 17.83
CA LEU A 204 -3.37 -1.77 17.19
C LEU A 204 -3.40 -3.30 17.12
N THR A 205 -4.46 -3.90 17.69
CA THR A 205 -4.68 -5.35 17.67
C THR A 205 -5.78 -5.70 16.70
N ILE A 206 -5.50 -6.61 15.77
CA ILE A 206 -6.46 -7.10 14.78
C ILE A 206 -6.73 -8.57 15.07
N ILE A 207 -7.98 -8.93 15.31
CA ILE A 207 -8.39 -10.30 15.56
C ILE A 207 -9.21 -10.79 14.37
N VAL A 208 -8.66 -11.72 13.59
CA VAL A 208 -9.37 -12.29 12.45
C VAL A 208 -10.03 -13.59 12.86
N LYS A 209 -11.34 -13.69 12.65
CA LYS A 209 -12.13 -14.90 12.94
C LYS A 209 -12.76 -15.44 11.67
N ASN A 210 -13.06 -16.74 11.66
CA ASN A 210 -13.92 -17.30 10.63
C ASN A 210 -15.34 -16.73 10.76
N SER A 211 -15.99 -16.58 9.61
CA SER A 211 -17.42 -16.34 9.45
C SER A 211 -18.06 -17.58 8.83
N LEU A 212 -19.26 -17.92 9.30
CA LEU A 212 -20.09 -18.97 8.71
C LEU A 212 -20.77 -18.51 7.40
N PHE A 213 -20.80 -17.20 7.16
CA PHE A 213 -21.42 -16.60 5.98
C PHE A 213 -20.34 -15.87 5.16
N ALA A 214 -20.23 -16.22 3.88
CA ALA A 214 -19.51 -15.40 2.92
C ALA A 214 -20.36 -14.15 2.65
N LYS A 215 -19.80 -12.97 2.88
CA LYS A 215 -20.33 -11.70 2.35
C LYS A 215 -19.35 -11.19 1.32
#